data_AF-A0A812KYF3-F1
#
_entry.id   AF-A0A812KYF3-F1
#
_cell.length_a   1.000
_cell.length_b   1.000
_cell.length_c   1.000
_cell.angle_alpha   90.00
_cell.angle_beta   90.00
_cell.angle_gamma   90.00
#
_symmetry.space_group_name_H-M   'P 1'
#
loop_
_entity.id
_entity.type
_entity.pdbx_description
1 polymer ?
#
loop_
_entity_poly.entity_id
_entity_poly.type
_entity_poly.pdbx_seq_one_letter_code
_entity_poly.pdbx_strand_id
1 'polypeptide(L)'
;MAAPTERFLHLYIFDKAPRCLPPYVDLQNLSGDSLVRAVRRAALHPWRDARFWRRAAEHVSAMDPQKLPGRDLAQVCLAFKKVDFPSRVLSEHCQQYVQKNYQNLNTFELAAVLSYFCFAGAGLSGTPTELGGFGN
;
A
#
# COMPACT_ATOMS: atom_id res chain seq x y z
N MET A 1 10.20 -28.50 -38.52
CA MET A 1 10.72 -27.34 -37.76
C MET A 1 9.53 -26.43 -37.48
N ALA A 2 9.08 -26.36 -36.22
CA ALA A 2 7.96 -25.49 -35.84
C ALA A 2 8.50 -24.07 -35.57
N ALA A 3 7.91 -23.06 -36.21
CA ALA A 3 8.29 -21.67 -36.03
C ALA A 3 7.92 -21.18 -34.61
N PRO A 4 8.75 -20.36 -33.95
CA PRO A 4 8.44 -19.82 -32.63
C PRO A 4 7.23 -18.89 -32.74
N THR A 5 6.16 -19.22 -32.03
CA THR A 5 4.95 -18.41 -31.95
C THR A 5 5.22 -17.22 -31.03
N GLU A 6 5.52 -16.05 -31.61
CA GLU A 6 5.65 -14.81 -30.86
C GLU A 6 4.29 -14.47 -30.23
N ARG A 7 4.24 -14.42 -28.89
CA ARG A 7 3.05 -14.03 -28.13
C ARG A 7 3.15 -12.55 -27.80
N PHE A 8 2.35 -11.73 -28.48
CA PHE A 8 2.27 -10.31 -28.19
C PHE A 8 1.32 -10.06 -27.00
N LEU A 9 1.84 -9.45 -25.94
CA LEU A 9 1.04 -8.93 -24.83
C LEU A 9 0.51 -7.53 -25.24
N HIS A 10 -0.77 -7.46 -25.59
CA HIS A 10 -1.44 -6.17 -25.78
C HIS A 10 -1.74 -5.54 -24.42
N LEU A 11 -0.84 -4.65 -23.97
CA LEU A 11 -1.08 -3.81 -22.81
C LEU A 11 -2.06 -2.70 -23.19
N TYR A 12 -3.32 -2.84 -22.77
CA TYR A 12 -4.32 -1.79 -22.90
C TYR A 12 -3.99 -0.67 -21.90
N ILE A 13 -3.32 0.37 -22.38
CA ILE A 13 -3.19 1.63 -21.65
C ILE A 13 -4.53 2.35 -21.80
N PHE A 14 -5.34 2.34 -20.75
CA PHE A 14 -6.57 3.09 -20.73
C PHE A 14 -6.26 4.58 -20.55
N ASP A 15 -6.51 5.39 -21.59
CA ASP A 15 -6.40 6.86 -21.54
C ASP A 15 -7.32 7.50 -20.49
N LYS A 16 -8.40 6.80 -20.12
CA LYS A 16 -9.32 7.18 -19.06
C LYS A 16 -9.62 6.00 -18.16
N ALA A 17 -9.57 6.25 -16.87
CA ALA A 17 -9.81 5.24 -15.85
C ALA A 17 -11.24 4.66 -16.03
N PRO A 18 -11.41 3.32 -16.13
CA PRO A 18 -12.73 2.69 -16.31
C PRO A 18 -13.74 3.16 -15.26
N ARG A 19 -15.02 3.28 -15.64
CA ARG A 19 -16.11 3.88 -14.84
C ARG A 19 -16.38 3.21 -13.48
N CYS A 20 -15.72 2.08 -13.20
CA CYS A 20 -15.74 1.37 -11.94
C CYS A 20 -14.60 1.79 -10.98
N LEU A 21 -13.77 2.76 -11.37
CA LEU A 21 -12.84 3.36 -10.44
C LEU A 21 -13.59 4.22 -9.42
N PRO A 22 -13.23 4.13 -8.13
CA PRO A 22 -13.60 5.19 -7.20
C PRO A 22 -13.11 6.54 -7.77
N PRO A 23 -13.78 7.65 -7.44
CA PRO A 23 -13.38 8.97 -7.94
C PRO A 23 -11.86 9.13 -7.78
N TYR A 24 -11.20 9.75 -8.76
CA TYR A 24 -9.80 10.13 -8.64
C TYR A 24 -9.67 11.05 -7.42
N VAL A 25 -9.49 10.45 -6.25
CA VAL A 25 -9.42 11.19 -5.00
C VAL A 25 -8.03 11.77 -4.97
N ASP A 26 -7.96 13.10 -5.06
CA ASP A 26 -6.69 13.78 -4.92
C ASP A 26 -6.26 13.66 -3.46
N LEU A 27 -5.35 12.72 -3.21
CA LEU A 27 -4.88 12.37 -1.88
C LEU A 27 -4.22 13.57 -1.19
N GLN A 28 -3.71 14.54 -1.96
CA GLN A 28 -3.03 15.73 -1.46
C GLN A 28 -3.94 16.67 -0.67
N ASN A 29 -5.26 16.61 -0.93
CA ASN A 29 -6.25 17.48 -0.28
C ASN A 29 -6.91 16.83 0.94
N LEU A 30 -6.55 15.59 1.29
CA LEU A 30 -7.17 14.87 2.39
C LEU A 30 -6.39 15.04 3.69
N SER A 31 -7.11 15.39 4.76
CA SER A 31 -6.58 15.33 6.12
C SER A 31 -6.47 13.89 6.64
N GLY A 32 -5.63 13.65 7.65
CA GLY A 32 -5.24 12.32 8.17
C GLY A 32 -6.38 11.30 8.26
N ASP A 33 -7.45 11.62 9.00
CA ASP A 33 -8.65 10.76 9.13
C ASP A 33 -9.29 10.37 7.80
N SER A 34 -9.43 11.36 6.90
CA SER A 34 -10.09 11.18 5.61
C SER A 34 -9.22 10.33 4.69
N LEU A 35 -7.90 10.53 4.74
CA LEU A 35 -6.93 9.71 4.03
C LEU A 35 -6.99 8.25 4.48
N VAL A 36 -6.96 8.01 5.79
CA VAL A 36 -6.98 6.64 6.35
C VAL A 36 -8.27 5.92 5.93
N ARG A 37 -9.41 6.61 5.97
CA ARG A 37 -10.69 6.07 5.47
C ARG A 37 -10.65 5.78 3.97
N ALA A 38 -10.06 6.67 3.17
CA ALA A 38 -9.92 6.47 1.73
C ALA A 38 -9.04 5.26 1.41
N VAL A 39 -7.88 5.14 2.06
CA VAL A 39 -6.95 4.00 1.93
C VAL A 39 -7.61 2.69 2.34
N ARG A 40 -8.34 2.67 3.46
CA ARG A 40 -9.08 1.48 3.90
C ARG A 40 -10.18 1.07 2.93
N ARG A 41 -10.94 2.03 2.39
CA ARG A 41 -11.96 1.75 1.38
C ARG A 41 -11.31 1.23 0.10
N ALA A 42 -10.20 1.82 -0.33
CA ALA A 42 -9.44 1.34 -1.48
C ALA A 42 -9.01 -0.13 -1.31
N ALA A 43 -8.58 -0.55 -0.11
CA ALA A 43 -8.23 -1.94 0.18
C ALA A 43 -9.40 -2.94 0.15
N LEU A 44 -10.65 -2.47 0.14
CA LEU A 44 -11.84 -3.33 0.01
C LEU A 44 -12.28 -3.48 -1.44
N HIS A 45 -11.79 -2.63 -2.34
CA HIS A 45 -12.12 -2.73 -3.75
C HIS A 45 -11.21 -3.76 -4.43
N PRO A 46 -11.73 -4.52 -5.42
CA PRO A 46 -10.92 -5.47 -6.20
C PRO A 46 -9.86 -4.77 -7.07
N TRP A 47 -9.94 -3.44 -7.20
CA TRP A 47 -9.00 -2.62 -7.96
C TRP A 47 -7.73 -2.31 -7.16
N ARG A 48 -6.56 -2.62 -7.74
CA ARG A 48 -5.24 -2.45 -7.13
C ARG A 48 -4.35 -1.53 -7.97
N ASP A 49 -4.61 -0.21 -8.01
CA ASP A 49 -3.75 0.72 -8.75
C ASP A 49 -2.49 1.09 -7.97
N ALA A 50 -1.35 0.63 -8.49
CA ALA A 50 -0.04 0.92 -7.94
C ALA A 50 0.24 2.43 -7.82
N ARG A 51 -0.32 3.29 -8.68
CA ARG A 51 -0.13 4.75 -8.60
C ARG A 51 -0.81 5.34 -7.37
N PHE A 52 -2.03 4.89 -7.08
CA PHE A 52 -2.75 5.29 -5.87
C PHE A 52 -1.98 4.88 -4.61
N TRP A 53 -1.56 3.62 -4.52
CA TRP A 53 -0.84 3.09 -3.35
C TRP A 53 0.53 3.74 -3.15
N ARG A 54 1.24 4.06 -4.24
CA ARG A 54 2.51 4.81 -4.18
C ARG A 54 2.30 6.23 -3.64
N ARG A 55 1.34 6.97 -4.19
CA ARG A 55 1.01 8.33 -3.72
C ARG A 55 0.51 8.34 -2.28
N ALA A 56 -0.28 7.33 -1.89
CA ALA A 56 -0.74 7.18 -0.52
C ALA A 56 0.43 6.95 0.45
N ALA A 57 1.41 6.13 0.07
CA ALA A 57 2.61 5.92 0.87
C ALA A 57 3.45 7.20 1.01
N GLU A 58 3.67 7.92 -0.10
CA GLU A 58 4.38 9.19 -0.10
C GLU A 58 3.67 10.22 0.79
N HIS A 59 2.35 10.35 0.67
CA HIS A 59 1.57 11.29 1.46
C HIS A 59 1.55 10.93 2.95
N VAL A 60 1.46 9.64 3.29
CA VAL A 60 1.58 9.17 4.69
C VAL A 60 2.95 9.46 5.26
N SER A 61 4.02 9.25 4.47
CA SER A 61 5.38 9.51 4.92
C SER A 61 5.72 10.99 5.09
N ALA A 62 5.03 11.86 4.34
CA ALA A 62 5.19 13.31 4.40
C ALA A 62 4.36 13.96 5.52
N MET A 63 3.45 13.23 6.16
CA MET A 63 2.64 13.76 7.24
C MET A 63 3.40 13.78 8.57
N ASP A 64 3.13 14.84 9.35
CA ASP A 64 3.68 14.95 10.70
C ASP A 64 3.17 13.80 11.60
N PRO A 65 4.04 13.19 12.44
CA PRO A 65 3.64 12.12 13.35
C PRO A 65 2.55 12.50 14.36
N GLN A 66 2.39 13.80 14.64
CA GLN A 66 1.32 14.32 15.51
C GLN A 66 -0.05 14.34 14.82
N LYS A 67 -0.09 14.44 13.49
CA LYS A 67 -1.33 14.45 12.69
C LYS A 67 -1.82 13.04 12.38
N LEU A 68 -0.97 12.03 12.55
CA LEU A 68 -1.29 10.64 12.26
C LEU A 68 -1.01 9.76 13.48
N PRO A 69 -2.03 9.51 14.33
CA PRO A 69 -1.86 8.69 15.53
C PRO A 69 -1.52 7.24 15.16
N GLY A 70 -0.91 6.50 16.11
CA GLY A 70 -0.45 5.13 15.89
C GLY A 70 -1.54 4.18 15.37
N ARG A 71 -2.77 4.37 15.84
CA ARG A 71 -3.98 3.69 15.37
C ARG A 71 -4.20 3.81 13.87
N ASP A 72 -4.00 5.01 13.32
CA ASP A 72 -4.26 5.31 11.92
C ASP A 72 -3.13 4.77 11.04
N LEU A 73 -1.89 4.84 11.52
CA LEU A 73 -0.75 4.21 10.85
C LEU A 73 -0.95 2.70 10.77
N ALA A 74 -1.39 2.07 11.86
CA ALA A 74 -1.69 0.65 11.90
C ALA A 74 -2.78 0.27 10.88
N GLN A 75 -3.84 1.08 10.75
CA GLN A 75 -4.89 0.86 9.75
C GLN A 75 -4.37 0.98 8.31
N VAL A 76 -3.51 1.96 8.04
CA VAL A 76 -2.85 2.09 6.73
C VAL A 76 -1.97 0.87 6.45
N CYS A 77 -1.14 0.44 7.41
CA CYS A 77 -0.28 -0.73 7.29
C CYS A 77 -1.09 -2.01 6.97
N LEU A 78 -2.21 -2.22 7.65
CA LEU A 78 -3.11 -3.35 7.39
C LEU A 78 -3.75 -3.26 5.99
N ALA A 79 -4.12 -2.07 5.54
CA ALA A 79 -4.69 -1.86 4.20
C ALA A 79 -3.65 -2.17 3.10
N PHE A 80 -2.42 -1.69 3.24
CA PHE A 80 -1.33 -1.99 2.30
C PHE A 80 -0.98 -3.48 2.28
N LYS A 81 -0.96 -4.13 3.46
CA LYS A 81 -0.75 -5.57 3.57
C LYS A 81 -1.86 -6.37 2.87
N LYS A 82 -3.13 -5.97 3.05
CA LYS A 82 -4.29 -6.64 2.42
C LYS A 82 -4.25 -6.61 0.89
N VAL A 83 -3.66 -5.57 0.31
CA VAL A 83 -3.53 -5.39 -1.13
C VAL A 83 -2.21 -5.98 -1.66
N ASP A 84 -1.41 -6.58 -0.78
CA ASP A 84 -0.09 -7.13 -1.07
C ASP A 84 0.85 -6.10 -1.72
N PHE A 85 0.80 -4.84 -1.27
CA PHE A 85 1.59 -3.75 -1.84
C PHE A 85 2.81 -3.38 -0.96
N PRO A 86 4.02 -3.85 -1.30
CA PRO A 86 5.23 -3.45 -0.60
C PRO A 86 5.63 -2.03 -1.01
N SER A 87 5.80 -1.13 -0.04
CA SER A 87 6.28 0.24 -0.27
C SER A 87 7.48 0.54 0.61
N ARG A 88 8.61 0.84 -0.02
CA ARG A 88 9.86 1.20 0.66
C ARG A 88 9.72 2.46 1.52
N VAL A 89 9.06 3.47 0.97
CA VAL A 89 8.83 4.76 1.64
C VAL A 89 8.00 4.56 2.91
N LEU A 90 6.94 3.75 2.82
CA LEU A 90 6.09 3.46 3.97
C LEU A 90 6.83 2.58 4.99
N SER A 91 7.63 1.59 4.56
CA SER A 91 8.39 0.74 5.49
C SER A 91 9.46 1.52 6.27
N GLU A 92 10.18 2.42 5.60
CA GLU A 92 11.17 3.29 6.26
C GLU A 92 10.49 4.23 7.27
N HIS A 93 9.34 4.81 6.90
CA HIS A 93 8.53 5.61 7.81
C HIS A 93 8.06 4.80 9.03
N CYS A 94 7.54 3.58 8.83
CA CYS A 94 7.11 2.69 9.91
C CYS A 94 8.26 2.35 10.87
N GLN A 95 9.45 2.09 10.35
CA GLN A 95 10.63 1.84 11.18
C GLN A 95 10.98 3.06 12.04
N GLN A 96 11.06 4.24 11.45
CA GLN A 96 11.34 5.48 12.18
C GLN A 96 10.25 5.79 13.21
N TYR A 97 8.99 5.52 12.88
CA TYR A 97 7.86 5.74 13.76
C TYR A 97 7.92 4.83 14.99
N VAL A 98 8.20 3.54 14.80
CA VAL A 98 8.34 2.58 15.89
C VAL A 98 9.53 2.93 16.78
N GLN A 99 10.67 3.33 16.20
CA GLN A 99 11.84 3.74 16.98
C GLN A 99 11.55 4.95 17.89
N LYS A 100 10.76 5.91 17.42
CA LYS A 100 10.41 7.12 18.18
C LYS A 100 9.29 6.91 19.21
N ASN A 101 8.30 6.08 18.86
CA ASN A 101 7.05 5.96 19.63
C ASN A 101 6.86 4.59 20.30
N TYR A 102 7.92 3.77 20.40
CA TYR A 102 7.85 2.39 20.90
C TYR A 102 7.06 2.25 22.21
N GLN A 103 7.30 3.16 23.18
CA GLN A 103 6.69 3.11 24.51
C GLN A 103 5.24 3.61 24.53
N ASN A 104 4.82 4.38 23.52
CA ASN A 104 3.49 5.01 23.46
C ASN A 104 2.50 4.21 22.62
N LEU A 105 2.95 3.16 21.92
CA LEU A 105 2.12 2.36 21.04
C LEU A 105 1.44 1.23 21.81
N ASN A 106 0.17 0.99 21.50
CA ASN A 106 -0.52 -0.20 21.97
C ASN A 106 0.07 -1.45 21.25
N THR A 107 0.07 -2.60 21.93
CA THR A 107 0.57 -3.87 21.40
C THR A 107 -0.02 -4.22 20.03
N PHE A 108 -1.30 -3.91 19.81
CA PHE A 108 -1.97 -4.11 18.52
C PHE A 108 -1.39 -3.22 17.41
N GLU A 109 -1.17 -1.94 17.71
CA GLU A 109 -0.65 -0.98 16.74
C GLU A 109 0.78 -1.32 16.36
N LEU A 110 1.59 -1.65 17.37
CA LEU A 110 2.96 -2.13 17.19
C LEU A 110 2.99 -3.40 16.33
N ALA A 111 2.13 -4.39 16.62
CA ALA A 111 2.06 -5.61 15.84
C ALA A 111 1.64 -5.35 14.38
N ALA A 112 0.66 -4.48 14.14
CA ALA A 112 0.22 -4.13 12.79
C ALA A 112 1.36 -3.47 11.97
N VAL A 113 2.02 -2.48 12.55
CA VAL A 113 3.11 -1.72 11.90
C VAL A 113 4.32 -2.62 11.65
N LEU A 114 4.75 -3.39 12.65
CA LEU A 114 5.87 -4.34 12.49
C LEU A 114 5.54 -5.44 11.47
N SER A 115 4.30 -5.95 11.47
CA SER A 115 3.90 -6.98 10.50
C SER A 115 3.97 -6.47 9.06
N TYR A 116 3.66 -5.20 8.82
CA TYR A 116 3.81 -4.58 7.51
C TYR A 116 5.28 -4.32 7.17
N PHE A 117 6.07 -3.85 8.14
CA PHE A 117 7.51 -3.67 7.94
C PHE A 117 8.20 -4.97 7.53
N CYS A 118 7.93 -6.08 8.21
CA CYS A 118 8.45 -7.40 7.83
C CYS A 118 7.95 -7.85 6.45
N PHE A 119 6.66 -7.64 6.15
CA PHE A 119 6.07 -7.95 4.84
C PHE A 119 6.74 -7.15 3.70
N ALA A 120 6.88 -5.84 3.86
CA ALA A 120 7.53 -4.97 2.90
C ALA A 120 9.02 -5.32 2.74
N GLY A 121 9.70 -5.65 3.84
CA GLY A 121 11.09 -6.13 3.82
C GLY A 121 11.26 -7.39 2.97
N ALA A 122 10.40 -8.40 3.16
CA ALA A 122 10.41 -9.63 2.37
C ALA A 122 10.06 -9.38 0.89
N GLY A 123 9.10 -8.49 0.61
CA GLY A 123 8.72 -8.13 -0.75
C GLY A 123 9.77 -7.30 -1.50
N LEU A 124 10.60 -6.53 -0.78
CA LEU A 124 11.66 -5.68 -1.34
C LEU A 124 13.01 -6.41 -1.46
N SER A 125 13.28 -7.43 -0.63
CA SER A 125 14.53 -8.19 -0.65
C SER A 125 14.60 -9.26 -1.76
N GLY A 126 13.58 -9.35 -2.62
CA GLY A 126 13.65 -10.17 -3.83
C GLY A 126 13.52 -11.68 -3.60
N THR A 127 13.01 -12.13 -2.46
CA THR A 127 12.45 -13.50 -2.41
C THR A 127 11.08 -13.44 -3.06
N PRO A 128 10.85 -14.12 -4.19
CA PRO A 128 9.54 -14.15 -4.83
C PRO A 128 8.61 -14.97 -3.92
N THR A 129 7.97 -14.29 -2.97
CA THR A 129 6.85 -14.90 -2.24
C THR A 129 5.72 -14.99 -3.25
N GLU A 130 5.45 -16.23 -3.66
CA GLU A 130 4.44 -16.64 -4.63
C GLU A 130 3.16 -15.78 -4.53
N LEU A 131 3.00 -14.85 -5.47
CA LEU A 131 1.67 -14.47 -5.95
C LEU A 131 1.25 -15.48 -7.03
N GLY A 132 1.28 -16.77 -6.64
CA GLY A 132 0.55 -17.85 -7.30
C GLY A 132 -0.88 -17.80 -6.79
N GLY A 133 -1.69 -16.93 -7.39
CA GLY A 133 -3.06 -16.74 -6.94
C GLY A 133 -3.94 -15.91 -7.86
N PHE A 134 -3.61 -15.81 -9.15
CA PHE A 134 -4.56 -15.45 -10.20
C PHE A 134 -4.15 -16.19 -11.48
N GLY A 135 -4.70 -17.40 -11.65
CA GLY A 135 -4.50 -18.23 -12.83
C GLY A 135 -5.44 -19.43 -12.81
N ASN A 136 -6.55 -19.30 -13.55
CA ASN A 136 -7.64 -20.24 -13.85
C ASN A 136 -8.64 -20.58 -12.74
#